data_AF-A0A2M7RUH8-F1
#
_entry.id   AF-A0A2M7RUH8-F1
#
_cell.length_a   1.000
_cell.length_b   1.000
_cell.length_c   1.000
_cell.angle_alpha   90.00
_cell.angle_beta   90.00
_cell.angle_gamma   90.00
#
_symmetry.space_group_name_H-M   'P 1'
#
loop_
_entity.id
_entity.type
_entity.pdbx_description
1 polymer ?
#
loop_
_entity_poly.entity_id
_entity_poly.type
_entity_poly.pdbx_seq_one_letter_code
_entity_poly.pdbx_strand_id
1 'polypeptide(L)'
;MKFLKLVALLLVISTANAQSSQDISLEDIWKNYKFYARSINGIRSMSNGLNFTTQERGKEGINLVKNSYKETGAKITLIDATDLIFDGNKIALEEYEFSSD
;
A
#
# COMPACT_ATOMS: atom_id res chain seq x y z
N MET A 1 24.04 45.86 15.11
CA MET A 1 23.31 45.49 13.86
C MET A 1 24.21 44.94 12.74
N LYS A 2 25.43 45.44 12.51
CA LYS A 2 26.32 44.93 11.44
C LYS A 2 26.78 43.47 11.68
N PHE A 3 27.10 43.13 12.92
CA PHE A 3 27.44 41.74 13.32
C PHE A 3 26.28 40.76 13.11
N LEU A 4 25.06 41.18 13.44
CA LEU A 4 23.86 40.35 13.23
C LEU A 4 23.59 40.09 11.74
N LYS A 5 23.83 41.10 10.87
CA LYS A 5 23.74 40.95 9.40
C LYS A 5 24.82 40.01 8.85
N LEU A 6 26.03 40.04 9.41
CA LEU A 6 27.12 39.15 9.02
C LEU A 6 26.84 37.69 9.41
N VAL A 7 26.29 37.47 10.60
CA VAL A 7 25.87 36.12 11.06
C VAL A 7 24.72 35.59 10.21
N ALA A 8 23.73 36.42 9.88
CA ALA A 8 22.64 36.03 8.99
C ALA A 8 23.14 35.67 7.58
N LEU A 9 24.13 36.41 7.06
CA LEU A 9 24.74 36.11 5.76
C LEU A 9 25.51 34.78 5.78
N LEU A 10 26.22 34.47 6.87
CA LEU A 10 26.94 33.20 7.03
C LEU A 10 25.99 31.99 7.07
N LEU A 11 24.84 32.13 7.72
CA LEU A 11 23.81 31.08 7.81
C LEU A 11 23.14 30.78 6.47
N VAL A 12 23.04 31.76 5.57
CA VAL A 12 22.49 31.54 4.22
C VAL A 12 23.50 30.78 3.34
N ILE A 13 24.79 31.12 3.43
CA ILE A 13 25.84 30.51 2.60
C ILE A 13 26.08 29.03 2.98
N SER A 14 25.92 28.66 4.25
CA SER A 14 26.07 27.26 4.68
C SER A 14 24.99 26.32 4.12
N THR A 15 23.81 26.83 3.76
CA THR A 15 22.74 26.03 3.12
C THR A 15 22.96 25.79 1.62
N ALA A 16 23.84 26.57 0.97
CA ALA A 16 24.09 26.45 -0.47
C ALA A 16 24.82 25.16 -0.86
N ASN A 17 25.53 24.52 0.08
CA ASN A 17 26.25 23.26 -0.15
C ASN A 17 25.50 22.01 0.35
N ALA A 18 24.21 22.13 0.71
CA ALA A 18 23.42 21.02 1.23
C ALA A 18 22.93 20.03 0.16
N GLN A 19 23.13 20.34 -1.13
CA GLN A 19 22.76 19.45 -2.23
C GLN A 19 23.96 18.58 -2.64
N SER A 20 24.17 17.49 -1.90
CA SER A 20 25.00 16.40 -2.42
C SER A 20 24.24 15.73 -3.58
N SER A 21 24.67 15.96 -4.82
CA SER A 21 24.16 15.20 -5.97
C SER A 21 24.57 13.75 -5.79
N GLN A 22 23.60 12.86 -5.57
CA GLN A 22 23.84 11.43 -5.58
C GLN A 22 23.79 10.95 -7.03
N ASP A 23 24.85 10.31 -7.49
CA ASP A 23 24.86 9.67 -8.80
C ASP A 23 23.84 8.53 -8.81
N ILE A 24 22.89 8.59 -9.75
CA ILE A 24 21.89 7.55 -9.97
C ILE A 24 22.41 6.61 -11.05
N SER A 25 22.59 5.33 -10.72
CA SER A 25 23.01 4.33 -11.69
C SER A 25 21.81 3.69 -12.42
N LEU A 26 22.10 2.97 -13.51
CA LEU A 26 21.10 2.19 -14.22
C LEU A 26 20.55 1.05 -13.34
N GLU A 27 21.40 0.45 -12.50
CA GLU A 27 21.01 -0.55 -11.52
C GLU A 27 20.05 0.00 -10.47
N ASP A 28 20.25 1.25 -10.02
CA ASP A 28 19.34 1.90 -9.07
C ASP A 28 17.91 2.03 -9.61
N ILE A 29 17.76 2.24 -10.93
CA ILE A 29 16.46 2.35 -11.60
C ILE A 29 15.89 0.95 -11.90
N TRP A 30 16.66 0.08 -12.55
CA TRP A 30 16.12 -1.13 -13.20
C TRP A 30 16.31 -2.43 -12.41
N LYS A 31 17.36 -2.51 -11.59
CA LYS A 31 17.65 -3.73 -10.81
C LYS A 31 17.13 -3.63 -9.40
N ASN A 32 17.36 -2.48 -8.76
CA ASN A 32 17.09 -2.26 -7.36
C ASN A 32 15.76 -1.53 -7.13
N TYR A 33 15.18 -0.93 -8.18
CA TYR A 33 13.92 -0.18 -8.10
C TYR A 33 13.91 0.83 -6.95
N LYS A 34 15.05 1.50 -6.71
CA LYS A 34 15.31 2.29 -5.50
C LYS A 34 14.37 3.48 -5.33
N PHE A 35 13.80 3.94 -6.44
CA PHE A 35 12.85 5.06 -6.49
C PHE A 35 11.41 4.62 -6.73
N TYR A 36 11.15 3.31 -6.77
CA TYR A 36 9.80 2.79 -6.95
C TYR A 36 9.00 2.94 -5.64
N ALA A 37 7.84 3.59 -5.72
CA ALA A 37 6.97 3.74 -4.57
C ALA A 37 6.46 2.37 -4.10
N ARG A 38 6.55 2.10 -2.79
CA ARG A 38 6.02 0.86 -2.23
C ARG A 38 4.49 0.90 -2.30
N SER A 39 3.91 -0.01 -3.08
CA SER A 39 2.46 -0.23 -3.13
C SER A 39 2.10 -1.53 -2.42
N ILE A 40 0.82 -1.66 -2.07
CA ILE A 40 0.22 -2.90 -1.60
C ILE A 40 -0.74 -3.37 -2.69
N ASN A 41 -0.57 -4.61 -3.14
CA ASN A 41 -1.47 -5.25 -4.10
C ASN A 41 -2.48 -6.12 -3.33
N GLY A 42 -3.59 -6.47 -3.97
CA GLY A 42 -4.57 -7.41 -3.42
C GLY A 42 -5.48 -6.86 -2.32
N ILE A 43 -5.50 -5.52 -2.14
CA ILE A 43 -6.50 -4.83 -1.32
C ILE A 43 -7.45 -4.06 -2.22
N ARG A 44 -8.74 -4.01 -1.87
CA ARG A 44 -9.72 -3.13 -2.50
C ARG A 44 -10.49 -2.36 -1.44
N SER A 45 -10.40 -1.03 -1.48
CA SER A 45 -11.15 -0.16 -0.56
C SER A 45 -12.65 -0.27 -0.82
N MET A 46 -13.44 -0.32 0.25
CA MET A 46 -14.90 -0.26 0.16
C MET A 46 -15.39 1.19 0.06
N SER A 47 -16.58 1.40 -0.51
CA SER A 47 -17.19 2.73 -0.71
C SER A 47 -17.38 3.53 0.59
N ASN A 48 -17.51 2.86 1.73
CA ASN A 48 -17.63 3.51 3.04
C ASN A 48 -16.35 4.20 3.52
N GLY A 49 -15.19 3.97 2.88
CA GLY A 49 -13.90 4.57 3.25
C GLY A 49 -13.30 4.08 4.57
N LEU A 50 -13.97 3.17 5.28
CA LEU A 50 -13.57 2.66 6.60
C LEU A 50 -12.97 1.26 6.53
N ASN A 51 -13.24 0.52 5.45
CA ASN A 51 -12.88 -0.88 5.31
C ASN A 51 -12.27 -1.17 3.95
N PHE A 52 -11.54 -2.28 3.86
CA PHE A 52 -11.04 -2.84 2.62
C PHE A 52 -11.24 -4.35 2.61
N THR A 53 -11.20 -4.95 1.43
CA THR A 53 -11.28 -6.40 1.26
C THR A 53 -9.97 -6.99 0.76
N THR A 54 -9.68 -8.21 1.20
CA THR A 54 -8.55 -9.05 0.79
C THR A 54 -9.01 -10.45 0.43
N GLN A 55 -8.30 -11.09 -0.48
CA GLN A 55 -8.41 -12.51 -0.75
C GLN A 55 -7.38 -13.24 0.11
N GLU A 56 -7.86 -13.97 1.12
CA GLU A 56 -7.00 -14.69 2.08
C GLU A 56 -7.07 -16.20 1.81
N ARG A 57 -5.90 -16.83 1.64
CA ARG A 57 -5.81 -18.29 1.44
C ARG A 57 -6.04 -19.01 2.77
N GLY A 58 -7.17 -19.68 2.88
CA GLY A 58 -7.51 -20.62 3.95
C GLY A 58 -7.18 -22.07 3.58
N LYS A 59 -7.55 -23.01 4.47
CA LYS A 59 -7.37 -24.46 4.25
C LYS A 59 -8.21 -24.97 3.08
N GLU A 60 -9.40 -24.43 2.94
CA GLU A 60 -10.40 -24.88 1.98
C GLU A 60 -10.36 -24.10 0.66
N GLY A 61 -9.61 -23.02 0.57
CA GLY A 61 -9.55 -22.19 -0.64
C GLY A 61 -9.32 -20.72 -0.31
N ILE A 62 -9.71 -19.85 -1.23
CA ILE A 62 -9.58 -18.39 -1.07
C ILE A 62 -10.86 -17.85 -0.45
N ASN A 63 -10.74 -17.20 0.70
CA ASN A 63 -11.83 -16.49 1.38
C ASN A 63 -11.79 -15.01 1.00
N LEU A 64 -12.96 -14.38 0.87
CA LEU A 64 -13.07 -12.93 0.78
C LEU A 64 -13.24 -12.36 2.18
N VAL A 65 -12.29 -11.56 2.64
CA VAL A 65 -12.26 -11.02 4.01
C VAL A 65 -12.36 -9.51 3.96
N LYS A 66 -13.26 -8.94 4.78
CA LYS A 66 -13.36 -7.52 5.06
C LYS A 66 -12.51 -7.19 6.28
N ASN A 67 -11.68 -6.15 6.16
CA ASN A 67 -10.79 -5.65 7.19
C ASN A 67 -11.07 -4.17 7.48
N SER A 68 -10.83 -3.75 8.73
CA SER A 68 -10.91 -2.35 9.14
C SER A 68 -9.59 -1.61 8.86
N TYR A 69 -9.66 -0.38 8.35
CA TYR A 69 -8.48 0.50 8.30
C TYR A 69 -8.05 0.99 9.69
N LYS A 70 -9.00 1.09 10.64
CA LYS A 70 -8.79 1.69 11.96
C LYS A 70 -8.37 0.68 13.02
N GLU A 71 -8.95 -0.52 12.97
CA GLU A 71 -8.81 -1.53 14.02
C GLU A 71 -8.02 -2.73 13.50
N THR A 72 -6.76 -2.83 13.92
CA THR A 72 -5.89 -3.93 13.53
C THR A 72 -6.45 -5.28 13.99
N GLY A 73 -6.59 -6.22 13.06
CA GLY A 73 -7.08 -7.57 13.34
C GLY A 73 -8.60 -7.71 13.34
N ALA A 74 -9.36 -6.61 13.28
CA ALA A 74 -10.80 -6.65 13.10
C ALA A 74 -11.13 -7.10 11.67
N LYS A 75 -11.56 -8.35 11.54
CA LYS A 75 -11.85 -8.99 10.25
C LYS A 75 -13.17 -9.74 10.25
N ILE A 76 -13.84 -9.72 9.11
CA ILE A 76 -15.11 -10.42 8.87
C ILE A 76 -14.98 -11.17 7.55
N THR A 77 -15.21 -12.48 7.56
CA THR A 77 -15.32 -13.27 6.32
C THR A 77 -16.62 -12.92 5.62
N LEU A 78 -16.54 -12.39 4.40
CA LEU A 78 -17.69 -12.09 3.55
C LEU A 78 -18.09 -13.30 2.70
N ILE A 79 -17.10 -14.04 2.22
CA ILE A 79 -17.27 -15.28 1.45
C ILE A 79 -16.28 -16.30 1.99
N ASP A 80 -16.78 -17.44 2.46
CA ASP A 80 -15.95 -18.58 2.84
C ASP A 80 -15.82 -19.55 1.66
N ALA A 81 -14.60 -20.05 1.42
CA ALA A 81 -14.33 -21.01 0.38
C ALA A 81 -15.09 -22.34 0.57
N THR A 82 -15.56 -22.66 1.77
CA THR A 82 -16.41 -23.84 2.01
C THR A 82 -17.78 -23.72 1.35
N ASP A 83 -18.25 -22.49 1.16
CA ASP A 83 -19.61 -22.21 0.69
C ASP A 83 -19.67 -22.12 -0.84
N LEU A 84 -18.52 -22.12 -1.51
CA LEU A 84 -18.37 -22.05 -2.95
C LEU A 84 -18.58 -23.43 -3.59
N ILE A 85 -19.85 -23.82 -3.71
CA ILE A 85 -20.29 -25.08 -4.31
C ILE A 85 -21.27 -24.79 -5.46
N PHE A 86 -20.98 -25.33 -6.64
CA PHE A 86 -21.83 -25.26 -7.83
C PHE A 86 -22.02 -26.67 -8.42
N ASP A 87 -23.27 -27.09 -8.60
CA ASP A 87 -23.63 -28.45 -9.06
C ASP A 87 -22.93 -29.57 -8.28
N GLY A 88 -22.81 -29.40 -6.96
CA GLY A 88 -22.13 -30.37 -6.07
C GLY A 88 -20.59 -30.36 -6.17
N ASN A 89 -20.02 -29.52 -7.03
CA ASN A 89 -18.57 -29.37 -7.18
C ASN A 89 -18.09 -28.11 -6.48
N LYS A 90 -16.92 -28.21 -5.84
CA LYS A 90 -16.27 -27.06 -5.23
C LYS A 90 -15.68 -26.15 -6.31
N ILE A 91 -15.92 -24.85 -6.19
CA ILE A 91 -15.35 -23.83 -7.09
C ILE A 91 -14.41 -22.90 -6.31
N ALA A 92 -13.46 -22.26 -7.01
CA ALA A 92 -12.50 -21.34 -6.41
C ALA A 92 -12.92 -19.89 -6.65
N LEU A 93 -12.70 -19.03 -5.65
CA LEU A 93 -12.81 -17.58 -5.80
C LEU A 93 -11.55 -17.04 -6.49
N GLU A 94 -11.68 -16.67 -7.76
CA GLU A 94 -10.59 -16.06 -8.54
C GLU A 94 -10.66 -14.53 -8.47
N GLU A 95 -11.77 -13.94 -8.90
CA GLU A 95 -11.99 -12.50 -8.93
C GLU A 95 -13.34 -12.12 -8.32
N TYR A 96 -13.47 -10.85 -7.95
CA TYR A 96 -14.72 -10.26 -7.49
C TYR A 96 -14.77 -8.80 -7.92
N GLU A 97 -15.97 -8.22 -7.91
CA GLU A 97 -16.20 -6.79 -8.10
C GLU A 97 -17.29 -6.34 -7.12
N PHE A 98 -17.20 -5.09 -6.68
CA PHE A 98 -18.31 -4.49 -5.93
C PHE A 98 -19.39 -4.02 -6.90
N SER A 99 -20.64 -4.22 -6.52
CA SER A 99 -21.74 -3.63 -7.25
C SER A 99 -21.67 -2.09 -7.22
N SER A 100 -22.23 -1.45 -8.25
CA SER A 100 -22.20 0.01 -8.45
C SER A 100 -23.31 0.76 -7.71
N ASP A 101 -24.21 0.05 -7.02
CA ASP A 101 -25.42 0.55 -6.37
C ASP A 101 -25.21 1.08 -4.95
#